data_AF-A0A6H0XNV6-F1
#
_entry.id   AF-A0A6H0XNV6-F1
#
_cell.length_a   1.000
_cell.length_b   1.000
_cell.length_c   1.000
_cell.angle_alpha   90.00
_cell.angle_beta   90.00
_cell.angle_gamma   90.00
#
_symmetry.space_group_name_H-M   'P 1'
#
loop_
_entity.id
_entity.type
_entity.pdbx_description
1 polymer ?
#
loop_
_entity_poly.entity_id
_entity_poly.type
_entity_poly.pdbx_seq_one_letter_code
_entity_poly.pdbx_strand_id
1 'polypeptide(L)'
;MAISLLWWLTILVYTLAGVGALLDFRTEFNDQGSLGMKLDYNLARHSGLDTDQQTSDDDIRTLIVSTRLVFKGDVNTLSDGQLVQMGGDAFREKLVEFEKYGLKKTKQTSLVTLLAVGNEIYISTPMRGSLEFTYSMQDSPVVAQLMECAILARRQGLVGRHRFGATCGEPMVAHQYFRIHQDQRTLQGLGARVVSVRVGGTKGIKVIDPCGTVVTEDNLWGCNLLAPGLGMRVLDVSTEPQPFDLFRDAGGLDWYDQVSLCT
;
A
#
# COMPACT_ATOMS: atom_id res chain seq x y z
N MET A 1 -26.55 -36.14 39.96
CA MET A 1 -27.05 -35.03 39.11
C MET A 1 -26.26 -33.72 39.18
N ALA A 2 -25.15 -33.62 39.93
CA ALA A 2 -24.37 -32.37 40.05
C ALA A 2 -23.23 -32.20 39.03
N ILE A 3 -22.78 -33.27 38.38
CA ILE A 3 -21.60 -33.26 37.48
C ILE A 3 -21.94 -32.71 36.07
N SER A 4 -23.23 -32.72 35.69
CA SER A 4 -23.69 -32.24 34.38
C SER A 4 -23.62 -30.71 34.25
N LEU A 5 -23.90 -29.96 35.33
CA LEU A 5 -23.93 -28.49 35.30
C LEU A 5 -22.54 -27.84 35.14
N LEU A 6 -21.47 -28.51 35.59
CA LEU A 6 -20.10 -27.97 35.47
C LEU A 6 -19.58 -27.98 34.02
N TRP A 7 -20.04 -28.91 33.19
CA TRP A 7 -19.63 -29.03 31.78
C TRP A 7 -20.31 -27.98 30.87
N TRP A 8 -21.52 -27.55 31.21
CA TRP A 8 -22.19 -26.48 30.46
C TRP A 8 -21.62 -25.09 30.79
N LEU A 9 -21.13 -24.88 32.02
CA LEU A 9 -20.48 -23.64 32.42
C LEU A 9 -19.11 -23.45 31.76
N THR A 10 -18.32 -24.51 31.58
CA THR A 10 -17.05 -24.42 30.84
C THR A 10 -17.25 -24.17 29.34
N ILE A 11 -18.30 -24.74 28.73
CA ILE A 11 -18.64 -24.44 27.32
C ILE A 11 -19.11 -22.99 27.17
N LEU A 12 -19.90 -22.46 28.11
CA LEU A 12 -20.36 -21.05 28.07
C LEU A 12 -19.19 -20.05 28.20
N VAL A 13 -18.22 -20.34 29.07
CA VAL A 13 -17.02 -19.51 29.26
C VAL A 13 -16.09 -19.57 28.04
N TYR A 14 -15.98 -20.72 27.36
CA TYR A 14 -15.21 -20.82 26.11
C TYR A 14 -15.91 -20.19 24.90
N THR A 15 -17.25 -20.14 24.86
CA THR A 15 -17.97 -19.43 23.78
C THR A 15 -17.93 -17.91 23.91
N LEU A 16 -17.64 -17.37 25.10
CA LEU A 16 -17.50 -15.92 25.33
C LEU A 16 -16.09 -15.38 25.06
N ALA A 17 -15.09 -16.24 24.86
CA ALA A 17 -13.74 -15.81 24.43
C ALA A 17 -13.66 -15.47 22.93
N GLY A 18 -14.76 -15.62 22.18
CA GLY A 18 -14.93 -15.06 20.84
C GLY A 18 -15.24 -13.57 20.85
N VAL A 19 -14.64 -12.79 21.75
CA VAL A 19 -14.63 -11.33 21.65
C VAL A 19 -13.81 -11.04 20.39
N GLY A 20 -14.50 -10.74 19.29
CA GLY A 20 -13.86 -10.24 18.08
C GLY A 20 -12.92 -9.12 18.50
N ALA A 21 -11.65 -9.20 18.07
CA ALA A 21 -10.67 -8.17 18.36
C ALA A 21 -11.30 -6.82 18.03
N LEU A 22 -11.57 -6.03 19.08
CA LEU A 22 -12.16 -4.72 18.92
C LEU A 22 -11.18 -3.88 18.10
N LEU A 23 -11.72 -3.11 17.18
CA LEU A 23 -10.97 -2.13 16.40
C LEU A 23 -10.22 -1.20 17.38
N ASP A 24 -8.89 -1.32 17.45
CA ASP A 24 -8.08 -0.59 18.44
C ASP A 24 -7.01 0.26 17.77
N PHE A 25 -7.29 1.56 17.65
CA PHE A 25 -6.33 2.59 17.22
C PHE A 25 -5.91 3.50 18.38
N ARG A 26 -5.98 3.03 19.62
CA ARG A 26 -5.53 3.80 20.80
C ARG A 26 -4.02 3.72 20.97
N THR A 27 -3.44 2.64 20.51
CA THR A 27 -2.00 2.39 20.59
C THR A 27 -1.42 2.23 19.19
N GLU A 28 -0.26 2.85 19.00
CA GLU A 28 0.56 2.60 17.83
C GLU A 28 1.41 1.36 18.11
N PHE A 29 1.41 0.39 17.20
CA PHE A 29 2.21 -0.81 17.32
C PHE A 29 3.54 -0.65 16.57
N ASN A 30 4.57 -1.34 17.05
CA ASN A 30 5.83 -1.46 16.30
C ASN A 30 5.65 -2.41 15.12
N ASP A 31 6.41 -2.21 14.05
CA ASP A 31 6.53 -3.17 12.96
C ASP A 31 7.11 -4.51 13.46
N GLN A 32 6.82 -5.59 12.74
CA GLN A 32 7.20 -6.96 13.13
C GLN A 32 7.88 -7.74 12.01
N GLY A 33 8.09 -7.11 10.85
CA GLY A 33 8.62 -7.74 9.66
C GLY A 33 9.93 -7.14 9.23
N SER A 34 10.70 -7.89 8.46
CA SER A 34 12.01 -7.48 7.94
C SER A 34 11.96 -6.26 7.02
N LEU A 35 10.81 -5.99 6.40
CA LEU A 35 10.61 -4.82 5.55
C LEU A 35 10.01 -3.63 6.31
N GLY A 36 9.65 -3.79 7.58
CA GLY A 36 9.16 -2.69 8.41
C GLY A 36 7.78 -2.15 7.98
N MET A 37 6.95 -2.95 7.31
CA MET A 37 5.61 -2.52 6.90
C MET A 37 4.78 -2.09 8.12
N LYS A 38 4.35 -0.83 8.14
CA LYS A 38 3.62 -0.25 9.28
C LYS A 38 2.42 0.57 8.80
N LEU A 39 1.34 0.58 9.59
CA LEU A 39 0.20 1.47 9.34
C LEU A 39 0.62 2.93 9.49
N ASP A 40 0.19 3.82 8.58
CA ASP A 40 0.29 5.25 8.79
C ASP A 40 -0.72 5.66 9.88
N TYR A 41 -0.25 5.59 11.12
CA TYR A 41 -1.09 5.70 12.32
C TYR A 41 -1.75 7.08 12.43
N ASN A 42 -1.02 8.14 12.09
CA ASN A 42 -1.55 9.50 12.11
C ASN A 42 -2.68 9.65 11.09
N LEU A 43 -2.49 9.14 9.88
CA LEU A 43 -3.54 9.17 8.86
C LEU A 43 -4.75 8.33 9.29
N ALA A 44 -4.54 7.13 9.83
CA ALA A 44 -5.61 6.26 10.30
C ALA A 44 -6.41 6.88 11.45
N ARG A 45 -5.74 7.63 12.34
CA ARG A 45 -6.35 8.27 13.52
C ARG A 45 -7.16 9.52 13.18
N HIS A 46 -6.70 10.34 12.25
CA HIS A 46 -7.27 11.68 12.01
C HIS A 46 -8.19 11.80 10.80
N SER A 47 -8.38 10.72 10.03
CA SER A 47 -9.19 10.74 8.80
C SER A 47 -10.67 10.38 8.99
N GLY A 48 -11.18 10.48 10.22
CA GLY A 48 -12.56 10.16 10.61
C GLY A 48 -12.96 10.82 11.93
N LEU A 49 -13.95 10.26 12.64
CA LEU A 49 -14.35 10.73 13.98
C LEU A 49 -13.23 10.52 15.00
N ASP A 50 -13.17 11.37 16.04
CA ASP A 50 -12.22 11.24 17.16
C ASP A 50 -12.21 9.82 17.72
N THR A 51 -11.03 9.33 18.13
CA THR A 51 -10.82 7.95 18.62
C THR A 51 -11.78 7.53 19.74
N ASP A 52 -12.22 8.50 20.55
CA ASP A 52 -13.09 8.25 21.70
C ASP A 52 -14.58 8.16 21.31
N GLN A 53 -14.92 8.56 20.08
CA GLN A 53 -16.28 8.52 19.54
C GLN A 53 -16.50 7.32 18.60
N GLN A 54 -15.45 6.56 18.31
CA GLN A 54 -15.54 5.41 17.42
C GLN A 54 -16.07 4.18 18.14
N THR A 55 -17.19 3.70 17.64
CA THR A 55 -17.94 2.60 18.26
C THR A 55 -18.28 1.50 17.25
N SER A 56 -17.91 1.65 15.97
CA SER A 56 -18.27 0.73 14.89
C SER A 56 -17.13 0.48 13.90
N ASP A 57 -17.07 -0.75 13.37
CA ASP A 57 -16.21 -1.15 12.25
C ASP A 57 -16.54 -0.41 10.93
N ASP A 58 -17.66 0.31 10.90
CA ASP A 58 -18.14 1.07 9.73
C ASP A 58 -17.61 2.50 9.67
N ASP A 59 -16.92 2.98 10.70
CA ASP A 59 -16.31 4.31 10.70
C ASP A 59 -15.25 4.41 9.58
N ILE A 60 -15.39 5.43 8.73
CA ILE A 60 -14.50 5.62 7.57
C ILE A 60 -13.13 6.09 8.08
N ARG A 61 -12.12 5.23 7.98
CA ARG A 61 -10.72 5.58 8.18
C ARG A 61 -9.95 5.50 6.87
N THR A 62 -9.04 6.44 6.71
CA THR A 62 -8.02 6.40 5.67
C THR A 62 -6.89 5.48 6.12
N LEU A 63 -6.75 4.34 5.47
CA LEU A 63 -5.82 3.29 5.85
C LEU A 63 -4.78 3.11 4.74
N ILE A 64 -3.52 3.26 5.14
CA ILE A 64 -2.34 3.00 4.31
C ILE A 64 -1.34 2.26 5.18
N VAL A 65 -0.80 1.15 4.70
CA VAL A 65 0.37 0.49 5.30
C VAL A 65 1.53 0.73 4.36
N SER A 66 2.65 1.21 4.90
CA SER A 66 3.80 1.54 4.10
C SER A 66 5.11 1.47 4.87
N THR A 67 6.20 1.49 4.12
CA THR A 67 7.58 1.53 4.58
C THR A 67 8.44 2.15 3.48
N ARG A 68 9.58 2.69 3.85
CA ARG A 68 10.67 3.05 2.95
C ARG A 68 11.92 2.33 3.41
N LEU A 69 12.56 1.65 2.47
CA LEU A 69 13.82 0.95 2.64
C LEU A 69 14.93 1.78 1.99
N VAL A 70 16.03 1.99 2.70
CA VAL A 70 17.21 2.70 2.20
C VAL A 70 18.39 1.74 2.14
N PHE A 71 18.92 1.53 0.95
CA PHE A 71 20.04 0.65 0.68
C PHE A 71 21.35 1.43 0.57
N LYS A 72 22.47 0.74 0.80
CA LYS A 72 23.82 1.32 0.64
C LYS A 72 24.22 1.51 -0.82
N GLY A 73 23.65 0.71 -1.72
CA GLY A 73 23.88 0.75 -3.15
C GLY A 73 22.63 1.06 -3.95
N ASP A 74 22.80 1.20 -5.26
CA ASP A 74 21.72 1.47 -6.21
C ASP A 74 20.78 0.27 -6.32
N VAL A 75 19.49 0.49 -6.07
CA VAL A 75 18.46 -0.55 -6.12
C VAL A 75 18.18 -1.01 -7.55
N ASN A 76 18.67 -0.31 -8.59
CA ASN A 76 18.66 -0.76 -9.98
C ASN A 76 19.48 -2.04 -10.22
N THR A 77 20.39 -2.38 -9.31
CA THR A 77 21.10 -3.67 -9.34
C THR A 77 20.20 -4.86 -9.01
N LEU A 78 19.06 -4.64 -8.34
CA LEU A 78 18.08 -5.69 -8.06
C LEU A 78 17.35 -6.09 -9.33
N SER A 79 17.15 -7.39 -9.52
CA SER A 79 16.32 -7.88 -10.63
C SER A 79 14.85 -7.51 -10.43
N ASP A 80 14.10 -7.43 -11.53
CA ASP A 80 12.65 -7.19 -11.45
C ASP A 80 11.96 -8.32 -10.65
N GLY A 81 12.44 -9.57 -10.74
CA GLY A 81 11.93 -10.69 -9.94
C GLY A 81 12.18 -10.56 -8.44
N GLN A 82 13.31 -9.96 -8.03
CA GLN A 82 13.58 -9.65 -6.62
C GLN A 82 12.60 -8.61 -6.08
N LEU A 83 12.26 -7.59 -6.88
CA LEU A 83 11.22 -6.62 -6.51
C LEU A 83 9.83 -7.27 -6.36
N VAL A 84 9.50 -8.24 -7.23
CA VAL A 84 8.25 -9.02 -7.12
C VAL A 84 8.22 -9.85 -5.84
N GLN A 85 9.31 -10.54 -5.51
CA GLN A 85 9.41 -11.32 -4.27
C GLN A 85 9.29 -10.42 -3.03
N MET A 86 10.01 -9.29 -3.01
CA MET A 86 9.93 -8.30 -1.93
C MET A 86 8.49 -7.79 -1.75
N GLY A 87 7.76 -7.56 -2.84
CA GLY A 87 6.35 -7.20 -2.75
C GLY A 87 5.47 -8.30 -2.16
N GLY A 88 5.75 -9.57 -2.48
CA GLY A 88 5.05 -10.70 -1.87
C GLY A 88 5.31 -10.83 -0.38
N ASP A 89 6.52 -10.52 0.07
CA ASP A 89 6.92 -10.49 1.48
C ASP A 89 6.23 -9.34 2.20
N ALA A 90 6.27 -8.13 1.62
CA ALA A 90 5.58 -6.95 2.15
C ALA A 90 4.06 -7.14 2.22
N PHE A 91 3.47 -7.86 1.25
CA PHE A 91 2.06 -8.22 1.30
C PHE A 91 1.73 -9.06 2.53
N ARG A 92 2.59 -10.00 2.92
CA ARG A 92 2.39 -10.83 4.12
C ARG A 92 2.57 -10.03 5.39
N GLU A 93 3.59 -9.18 5.47
CA GLU A 93 3.80 -8.28 6.61
C GLU A 93 2.61 -7.34 6.81
N LYS A 94 2.03 -6.80 5.73
CA LYS A 94 0.81 -6.00 5.79
C LYS A 94 -0.38 -6.74 6.42
N LEU A 95 -0.55 -8.03 6.13
CA LEU A 95 -1.66 -8.80 6.71
C LEU A 95 -1.52 -8.88 8.23
N VAL A 96 -0.30 -9.13 8.71
CA VAL A 96 0.02 -9.14 10.15
C VAL A 96 -0.22 -7.75 10.75
N GLU A 97 0.20 -6.69 10.05
CA GLU A 97 -0.01 -5.33 10.51
C GLU A 97 -1.49 -5.00 10.66
N PHE A 98 -2.34 -5.31 9.68
CA PHE A 98 -3.78 -5.09 9.79
C PHE A 98 -4.44 -5.91 10.90
N GLU A 99 -3.94 -7.12 11.18
CA GLU A 99 -4.47 -7.98 12.24
C GLU A 99 -4.28 -7.36 13.63
N LYS A 100 -3.17 -6.65 13.88
CA LYS A 100 -2.91 -5.94 15.16
C LYS A 100 -4.02 -4.94 15.52
N TYR A 101 -4.61 -4.31 14.50
CA TYR A 101 -5.67 -3.30 14.66
C TYR A 101 -7.08 -3.91 14.60
N GLY A 102 -7.23 -5.24 14.56
CA GLY A 102 -8.53 -5.91 14.45
C GLY A 102 -9.22 -5.72 13.10
N LEU A 103 -8.49 -5.30 12.04
CA LEU A 103 -9.09 -4.96 10.75
C LEU A 103 -9.52 -6.21 9.97
N LYS A 104 -10.83 -6.32 9.75
CA LYS A 104 -11.44 -7.38 8.93
C LYS A 104 -10.86 -7.40 7.52
N LYS A 105 -10.74 -8.60 6.93
CA LYS A 105 -10.25 -8.82 5.55
C LYS A 105 -10.93 -7.94 4.49
N THR A 106 -12.21 -7.61 4.66
CA THR A 106 -12.97 -6.74 3.74
C THR A 106 -12.47 -5.29 3.72
N LYS A 107 -11.88 -4.82 4.82
CA LYS A 107 -11.29 -3.47 4.93
C LYS A 107 -9.84 -3.44 4.42
N GLN A 108 -9.19 -4.59 4.30
CA GLN A 108 -7.82 -4.70 3.81
C GLN A 108 -7.76 -4.49 2.28
N THR A 109 -6.62 -4.00 1.82
CA THR A 109 -6.32 -3.95 0.38
C THR A 109 -5.86 -5.30 -0.13
N SER A 110 -6.15 -5.60 -1.40
CA SER A 110 -5.79 -6.87 -2.04
C SER A 110 -4.42 -6.86 -2.73
N LEU A 111 -3.67 -5.76 -2.64
CA LEU A 111 -2.34 -5.61 -3.24
C LEU A 111 -1.41 -4.74 -2.40
N VAL A 112 -0.13 -4.75 -2.77
CA VAL A 112 0.94 -3.84 -2.33
C VAL A 112 1.68 -3.36 -3.57
N THR A 113 2.15 -2.12 -3.55
CA THR A 113 2.91 -1.51 -4.65
C THR A 113 4.29 -1.11 -4.15
N LEU A 114 5.31 -1.32 -4.98
CA LEU A 114 6.69 -0.94 -4.73
C LEU A 114 7.13 0.07 -5.79
N LEU A 115 7.92 1.05 -5.37
CA LEU A 115 8.69 1.96 -6.24
C LEU A 115 10.16 1.85 -5.86
N ALA A 116 10.99 1.37 -6.78
CA ALA A 116 12.44 1.31 -6.64
C ALA A 116 13.07 2.45 -7.44
N VAL A 117 13.86 3.31 -6.78
CA VAL A 117 14.51 4.47 -7.40
C VAL A 117 15.77 4.86 -6.62
N GLY A 118 16.88 5.14 -7.32
CA GLY A 118 18.14 5.47 -6.67
C GLY A 118 18.61 4.37 -5.73
N ASN A 119 18.76 4.67 -4.43
CA ASN A 119 19.08 3.69 -3.40
C ASN A 119 17.88 3.38 -2.48
N GLU A 120 16.66 3.74 -2.88
CA GLU A 120 15.47 3.65 -2.05
C GLU A 120 14.41 2.74 -2.68
N ILE A 121 13.69 2.02 -1.82
CA ILE A 121 12.45 1.32 -2.18
C ILE A 121 11.32 1.80 -1.28
N TYR A 122 10.28 2.34 -1.90
CA TYR A 122 9.05 2.73 -1.23
C TYR A 122 8.04 1.62 -1.44
N ILE A 123 7.41 1.16 -0.36
CA ILE A 123 6.39 0.13 -0.42
C ILE A 123 5.13 0.66 0.24
N SER A 124 4.01 0.59 -0.47
CA SER A 124 2.74 1.09 0.04
C SER A 124 1.56 0.27 -0.43
N THR A 125 0.54 0.20 0.39
CA THR A 125 -0.77 -0.27 -0.03
C THR A 125 -1.49 0.79 -0.84
N PRO A 126 -2.47 0.41 -1.67
CA PRO A 126 -3.53 1.34 -2.03
C PRO A 126 -4.13 1.96 -0.77
N MET A 127 -4.66 3.16 -0.92
CA MET A 127 -5.40 3.83 0.12
C MET A 127 -6.83 3.28 0.17
N ARG A 128 -7.28 2.93 1.37
CA ARG A 128 -8.71 2.75 1.69
C ARG A 128 -9.19 3.97 2.45
N GLY A 129 -10.49 4.26 2.42
CA GLY A 129 -11.08 5.39 3.14
C GLY A 129 -11.48 6.55 2.23
N SER A 130 -11.19 7.77 2.65
CA SER A 130 -11.60 8.98 1.92
C SER A 130 -10.90 9.07 0.56
N LEU A 131 -11.69 9.13 -0.52
CA LEU A 131 -11.18 9.15 -1.90
C LEU A 131 -10.48 10.46 -2.27
N GLU A 132 -10.63 11.52 -1.47
CA GLU A 132 -10.14 12.86 -1.80
C GLU A 132 -8.71 13.13 -1.30
N PHE A 133 -8.19 12.31 -0.39
CA PHE A 133 -6.89 12.58 0.26
C PHE A 133 -5.75 12.73 -0.76
N THR A 134 -5.70 11.87 -1.78
CA THR A 134 -4.66 11.91 -2.82
C THR A 134 -4.64 13.25 -3.56
N TYR A 135 -5.81 13.80 -3.90
CA TYR A 135 -5.93 15.09 -4.60
C TYR A 135 -5.71 16.29 -3.68
N SER A 136 -5.82 16.11 -2.36
CA SER A 136 -5.70 17.20 -1.37
C SER A 136 -4.25 17.60 -1.05
N MET A 137 -3.26 16.81 -1.50
CA MET A 137 -1.84 17.08 -1.26
C MET A 137 -1.36 18.26 -2.12
N GLN A 138 -1.22 19.43 -1.50
CA GLN A 138 -0.75 20.66 -2.15
C GLN A 138 0.67 20.50 -2.71
N ASP A 139 0.96 21.20 -3.81
CA ASP A 139 2.25 21.23 -4.50
C ASP A 139 2.86 19.86 -4.83
N SER A 140 2.01 18.83 -4.94
CA SER A 140 2.46 17.48 -5.25
C SER A 140 2.65 17.26 -6.76
N PRO A 141 3.84 16.80 -7.21
CA PRO A 141 4.04 16.38 -8.60
C PRO A 141 3.07 15.28 -9.05
N VAL A 142 2.63 14.43 -8.12
CA VAL A 142 1.64 13.38 -8.41
C VAL A 142 0.28 14.00 -8.76
N VAL A 143 -0.16 15.03 -8.03
CA VAL A 143 -1.43 15.73 -8.30
C VAL A 143 -1.35 16.46 -9.64
N ALA A 144 -0.25 17.16 -9.91
CA ALA A 144 -0.03 17.81 -11.20
C ALA A 144 -0.10 16.79 -12.35
N GLN A 145 0.57 15.65 -12.22
CA GLN A 145 0.54 14.61 -13.24
C GLN A 145 -0.86 13.99 -13.40
N LEU A 146 -1.60 13.77 -12.31
CA LEU A 146 -2.99 13.28 -12.36
C LEU A 146 -3.89 14.25 -13.14
N MET A 147 -3.71 15.57 -12.97
CA MET A 147 -4.44 16.58 -13.74
C MET A 147 -4.09 16.52 -15.24
N GLU A 148 -2.81 16.38 -15.57
CA GLU A 148 -2.37 16.19 -16.96
C GLU A 148 -2.94 14.91 -17.58
N CYS A 149 -2.90 13.79 -16.86
CA CYS A 149 -3.48 12.53 -17.30
C CYS A 149 -4.98 12.68 -17.56
N ALA A 150 -5.71 13.42 -16.73
CA ALA A 150 -7.13 13.69 -16.96
C ALA A 150 -7.36 14.49 -18.26
N ILE A 151 -6.49 15.45 -18.58
CA ILE A 151 -6.56 16.22 -19.84
C ILE A 151 -6.26 15.31 -21.04
N LEU A 152 -5.21 14.48 -20.95
CA LEU A 152 -4.83 13.54 -22.00
C LEU A 152 -5.90 12.49 -22.24
N ALA A 153 -6.47 11.92 -21.18
CA ALA A 153 -7.55 10.96 -21.24
C ALA A 153 -8.76 11.52 -21.99
N ARG A 154 -9.18 12.76 -21.67
CA ARG A 154 -10.27 13.44 -22.39
C ARG A 154 -10.01 13.58 -23.89
N ARG A 155 -8.76 13.85 -24.29
CA ARG A 155 -8.37 13.91 -25.71
C ARG A 155 -8.45 12.55 -26.41
N GLN A 156 -8.33 11.46 -25.66
CA GLN A 156 -8.47 10.09 -26.15
C GLN A 156 -9.92 9.59 -26.10
N GLY A 157 -10.89 10.44 -25.77
CA GLY A 157 -12.29 10.06 -25.62
C GLY A 157 -12.59 9.29 -24.33
N LEU A 158 -11.62 9.15 -23.43
CA LEU A 158 -11.82 8.61 -22.10
C LEU A 158 -12.46 9.69 -21.24
N VAL A 159 -13.60 9.35 -20.63
CA VAL A 159 -14.41 10.30 -19.87
C VAL A 159 -14.36 9.96 -18.39
N GLY A 160 -14.38 10.99 -17.54
CA GLY A 160 -14.51 10.82 -16.10
C GLY A 160 -13.21 10.93 -15.30
N ARG A 161 -13.33 10.51 -14.04
CA ARG A 161 -12.28 10.52 -13.02
C ARG A 161 -11.38 9.28 -13.17
N HIS A 162 -10.18 9.35 -12.61
CA HIS A 162 -9.30 8.19 -12.47
C HIS A 162 -10.09 6.98 -11.92
N ARG A 163 -9.90 5.78 -12.48
CA ARG A 163 -10.71 4.57 -12.22
C ARG A 163 -10.99 4.30 -10.74
N PHE A 164 -9.96 4.45 -9.91
CA PHE A 164 -10.05 4.28 -8.45
C PHE A 164 -9.84 5.59 -7.67
N GLY A 165 -10.17 6.76 -8.24
CA GLY A 165 -10.03 8.04 -7.54
C GLY A 165 -8.60 8.35 -7.06
N ALA A 166 -7.59 7.90 -7.81
CA ALA A 166 -6.18 8.00 -7.46
C ALA A 166 -5.77 7.32 -6.12
N THR A 167 -6.56 6.40 -5.58
CA THR A 167 -6.21 5.68 -4.34
C THR A 167 -5.33 4.45 -4.55
N CYS A 168 -4.85 4.21 -5.78
CA CYS A 168 -3.98 3.08 -6.10
C CYS A 168 -2.62 3.16 -5.38
N GLY A 169 -1.86 2.06 -5.34
CA GLY A 169 -0.57 2.08 -4.65
C GLY A 169 0.49 2.90 -5.39
N GLU A 170 0.41 3.03 -6.72
CA GLU A 170 1.31 3.81 -7.57
C GLU A 170 1.37 5.29 -7.18
N PRO A 171 0.24 6.03 -7.06
CA PRO A 171 0.30 7.39 -6.54
C PRO A 171 0.78 7.42 -5.09
N MET A 172 0.48 6.43 -4.24
CA MET A 172 0.90 6.44 -2.83
C MET A 172 2.42 6.36 -2.68
N VAL A 173 3.08 5.43 -3.38
CA VAL A 173 4.55 5.35 -3.35
C VAL A 173 5.21 6.56 -4.00
N ALA A 174 4.61 7.13 -5.04
CA ALA A 174 5.11 8.36 -5.66
C ALA A 174 4.98 9.58 -4.73
N HIS A 175 3.87 9.70 -4.00
CA HIS A 175 3.70 10.75 -2.99
C HIS A 175 4.75 10.64 -1.88
N GLN A 176 5.06 9.42 -1.43
CA GLN A 176 6.10 9.20 -0.42
C GLN A 176 7.47 9.65 -0.93
N TYR A 177 7.82 9.32 -2.18
CA TYR A 177 9.05 9.79 -2.81
C TYR A 177 9.12 11.33 -2.84
N PHE A 178 8.14 11.99 -3.44
CA PHE A 178 8.20 13.45 -3.64
C PHE A 178 8.07 14.26 -2.34
N ARG A 179 7.59 13.65 -1.24
CA ARG A 179 7.61 14.30 0.08
C ARG A 179 9.01 14.39 0.68
N ILE A 180 9.87 13.42 0.39
CA ILE A 180 11.27 13.42 0.80
C ILE A 180 12.12 14.24 -0.19
N HIS A 181 11.87 14.06 -1.49
CA HIS A 181 12.62 14.69 -2.57
C HIS A 181 11.86 15.90 -3.13
N GLN A 182 11.70 16.93 -2.31
CA GLN A 182 10.87 18.11 -2.60
C GLN A 182 11.41 19.01 -3.73
N ASP A 183 12.67 18.83 -4.12
CA ASP A 183 13.29 19.47 -5.27
C ASP A 183 12.95 18.75 -6.59
N GLN A 184 12.55 17.48 -6.52
CA GLN A 184 12.20 16.67 -7.67
C GLN A 184 10.76 16.93 -8.11
N ARG A 185 10.54 16.91 -9.43
CA ARG A 185 9.21 17.07 -10.06
C ARG A 185 8.83 15.89 -10.95
N THR A 186 9.78 14.99 -11.21
CA THR A 186 9.61 13.81 -12.06
C THR A 186 10.59 12.73 -11.61
N LEU A 187 10.28 11.48 -11.94
CA LEU A 187 11.16 10.32 -11.80
C LEU A 187 11.88 9.98 -13.13
N GLN A 188 11.62 10.76 -14.19
CA GLN A 188 12.21 10.56 -15.50
C GLN A 188 13.75 10.58 -15.44
N GLY A 189 14.39 9.53 -15.97
CA GLY A 189 15.85 9.42 -15.99
C GLY A 189 16.47 8.90 -14.69
N LEU A 190 15.69 8.70 -13.62
CA LEU A 190 16.18 8.17 -12.34
C LEU A 190 16.18 6.63 -12.27
N GLY A 191 15.82 5.96 -13.38
CA GLY A 191 15.68 4.51 -13.42
C GLY A 191 14.53 3.98 -12.55
N ALA A 192 13.51 4.80 -12.27
CA ALA A 192 12.41 4.41 -11.40
C ALA A 192 11.62 3.22 -11.95
N ARG A 193 11.37 2.22 -11.10
CA ARG A 193 10.63 0.99 -11.43
C ARG A 193 9.48 0.79 -10.46
N VAL A 194 8.29 0.47 -10.97
CA VAL A 194 7.08 0.30 -10.15
C VAL A 194 6.41 -1.03 -10.40
N VAL A 195 6.00 -1.71 -9.34
CA VAL A 195 5.27 -2.98 -9.42
C VAL A 195 4.18 -3.08 -8.37
N SER A 196 2.99 -3.49 -8.79
CA SER A 196 1.88 -3.83 -7.92
C SER A 196 1.75 -5.34 -7.86
N VAL A 197 1.72 -5.92 -6.66
CA VAL A 197 1.62 -7.37 -6.45
C VAL A 197 0.45 -7.74 -5.55
N ARG A 198 -0.11 -8.92 -5.80
CA ARG A 198 -1.02 -9.60 -4.88
C ARG A 198 -0.49 -10.99 -4.55
N VAL A 199 -0.80 -11.48 -3.36
CA VAL A 199 -0.56 -12.88 -2.99
C VAL A 199 -1.89 -13.60 -2.91
N GLY A 200 -2.04 -14.72 -3.62
CA GLY A 200 -3.31 -15.44 -3.67
C GLY A 200 -3.14 -16.94 -3.53
N GLY A 201 -3.51 -17.49 -2.37
CA GLY A 201 -3.66 -18.93 -2.13
C GLY A 201 -2.58 -19.80 -2.79
N THR A 202 -2.99 -20.86 -3.49
CA THR A 202 -2.10 -21.78 -4.22
C THR A 202 -1.40 -21.18 -5.44
N LYS A 203 -1.75 -19.94 -5.83
CA LYS A 203 -1.30 -19.32 -7.08
C LYS A 203 -0.11 -18.37 -6.91
N GLY A 204 0.50 -18.33 -5.73
CA GLY A 204 1.73 -17.57 -5.47
C GLY A 204 1.57 -16.05 -5.53
N ILE A 205 2.69 -15.37 -5.73
CA ILE A 205 2.78 -13.92 -5.95
C ILE A 205 2.39 -13.64 -7.40
N LYS A 206 1.55 -12.63 -7.62
CA LYS A 206 1.16 -12.19 -8.97
C LYS A 206 1.38 -10.71 -9.13
N VAL A 207 2.05 -10.34 -10.20
CA VAL A 207 2.12 -8.96 -10.68
C VAL A 207 0.76 -8.55 -11.26
N ILE A 208 0.37 -7.30 -11.00
CA ILE A 208 -0.90 -6.72 -11.40
C ILE A 208 -0.59 -5.47 -12.21
N ASP A 209 -1.17 -5.38 -13.41
CA ASP A 209 -1.09 -4.19 -14.23
C ASP A 209 -1.68 -2.97 -13.52
N PRO A 210 -1.14 -1.76 -13.78
CA PRO A 210 -1.76 -0.53 -13.37
C PRO A 210 -3.22 -0.46 -13.81
N CYS A 211 -4.05 0.19 -13.01
CA CYS A 211 -5.44 0.36 -13.40
C CYS A 211 -5.55 1.21 -14.69
N GLY A 212 -6.59 0.96 -15.49
CA GLY A 212 -6.78 1.61 -16.80
C GLY A 212 -6.07 0.94 -17.98
N THR A 213 -5.24 -0.09 -17.75
CA THR A 213 -4.63 -0.89 -18.83
C THR A 213 -5.65 -1.68 -19.63
N VAL A 214 -6.70 -2.20 -18.97
CA VAL A 214 -7.83 -2.85 -19.64
C VAL A 214 -8.96 -1.84 -19.77
N VAL A 215 -9.38 -1.55 -21.01
CA VAL A 215 -10.55 -0.72 -21.32
C VAL A 215 -11.79 -1.40 -20.76
N THR A 216 -12.45 -0.72 -19.81
CA THR A 216 -13.75 -1.13 -19.28
C THR A 216 -14.87 -0.36 -19.97
N GLU A 217 -16.12 -0.82 -19.80
CA GLU A 217 -17.31 -0.15 -20.33
C GLU A 217 -17.40 1.34 -19.95
N ASP A 218 -16.86 1.70 -18.78
CA ASP A 218 -16.84 3.08 -18.28
C ASP A 218 -15.77 3.99 -18.94
N ASN A 219 -14.93 3.48 -19.85
CA ASN A 219 -13.84 4.23 -20.52
C ASN A 219 -12.97 5.06 -19.55
N LEU A 220 -12.68 4.51 -18.37
CA LEU A 220 -11.92 5.20 -17.33
C LEU A 220 -10.41 5.05 -17.56
N TRP A 221 -9.69 6.15 -17.40
CA TRP A 221 -8.23 6.16 -17.36
C TRP A 221 -7.71 5.81 -15.95
N GLY A 222 -6.43 5.47 -15.83
CA GLY A 222 -5.86 5.11 -14.54
C GLY A 222 -4.35 5.30 -14.43
N CYS A 223 -3.76 4.50 -13.55
CA CYS A 223 -2.32 4.51 -13.28
C CYS A 223 -1.48 4.10 -14.49
N ASN A 224 -2.08 3.48 -15.51
CA ASN A 224 -1.45 3.21 -16.80
C ASN A 224 -0.97 4.49 -17.50
N LEU A 225 -1.59 5.65 -17.23
CA LEU A 225 -1.11 6.96 -17.69
C LEU A 225 -0.22 7.64 -16.65
N LEU A 226 -0.55 7.53 -15.37
CA LEU A 226 0.19 8.18 -14.28
C LEU A 226 1.64 7.69 -14.20
N ALA A 227 1.84 6.36 -14.20
CA ALA A 227 3.14 5.76 -14.00
C ALA A 227 4.17 6.21 -15.05
N PRO A 228 3.91 6.06 -16.36
CA PRO A 228 4.82 6.57 -17.39
C PRO A 228 4.89 8.11 -17.39
N GLY A 229 3.80 8.83 -17.07
CA GLY A 229 3.81 10.29 -16.97
C GLY A 229 4.80 10.81 -15.92
N LEU A 230 4.88 10.14 -14.77
CA LEU A 230 5.89 10.44 -13.75
C LEU A 230 7.29 9.93 -14.10
N GLY A 231 7.47 9.14 -15.16
CA GLY A 231 8.76 8.54 -15.53
C GLY A 231 9.05 7.19 -14.86
N MET A 232 8.01 6.50 -14.35
CA MET A 232 8.15 5.17 -13.76
C MET A 232 8.01 4.07 -14.82
N ARG A 233 8.94 3.11 -14.83
CA ARG A 233 8.83 1.88 -15.63
C ARG A 233 8.01 0.84 -14.86
N VAL A 234 6.87 0.44 -15.43
CA VAL A 234 6.05 -0.64 -14.89
C VAL A 234 6.70 -1.99 -15.17
N LEU A 235 6.78 -2.87 -14.17
CA LEU A 235 7.28 -4.24 -14.33
C LEU A 235 6.29 -5.10 -15.12
N ASP A 236 6.80 -6.05 -15.91
CA ASP A 236 5.99 -6.94 -16.74
C ASP A 236 5.17 -7.93 -15.89
N VAL A 237 3.92 -8.17 -16.27
CA VAL A 237 3.01 -9.09 -15.54
C VAL A 237 3.47 -10.56 -15.52
N SER A 238 4.35 -10.94 -16.44
CA SER A 238 4.98 -12.26 -16.50
C SER A 238 6.25 -12.37 -15.65
N THR A 239 6.64 -11.31 -14.94
CA THR A 239 7.82 -11.33 -14.07
C THR A 239 7.59 -12.29 -12.91
N GLU A 240 8.38 -13.37 -12.90
CA GLU A 240 8.35 -14.37 -11.83
C GLU A 240 9.18 -13.90 -10.61
N PRO A 241 8.73 -14.21 -9.37
CA PRO A 241 9.45 -13.85 -8.17
C PRO A 241 10.82 -14.55 -8.08
N GLN A 242 11.82 -13.82 -7.59
CA GLN A 242 13.17 -14.34 -7.35
C GLN A 242 13.60 -14.05 -5.91
N PRO A 243 14.29 -14.98 -5.22
CA PRO A 243 14.80 -14.74 -3.88
C PRO A 243 15.70 -13.49 -3.81
N PHE A 244 15.64 -12.78 -2.70
CA PHE A 244 16.49 -11.63 -2.39
C PHE A 244 17.01 -11.73 -0.96
N ASP A 245 18.10 -11.03 -0.68
CA ASP A 245 18.73 -10.93 0.65
C ASP A 245 18.96 -9.45 0.99
N LEU A 246 18.19 -8.95 1.97
CA LEU A 246 18.28 -7.57 2.43
C LEU A 246 19.68 -7.16 2.90
N PHE A 247 20.53 -8.09 3.35
CA PHE A 247 21.85 -7.75 3.89
C PHE A 247 22.94 -7.72 2.82
N ARG A 248 22.69 -8.27 1.64
CA ARG A 248 23.70 -8.46 0.59
C ARG A 248 23.35 -7.72 -0.70
N ASP A 249 22.08 -7.78 -1.10
CA ASP A 249 21.64 -7.22 -2.37
C ASP A 249 21.59 -5.69 -2.30
N ALA A 250 21.87 -5.04 -3.44
CA ALA A 250 22.05 -3.58 -3.52
C ALA A 250 22.99 -3.02 -2.44
N GLY A 251 24.06 -3.74 -2.10
CA GLY A 251 25.04 -3.34 -1.08
C GLY A 251 24.55 -3.51 0.37
N GLY A 252 23.35 -4.06 0.56
CA GLY A 252 22.72 -4.27 1.85
C GLY A 252 21.85 -3.08 2.28
N LEU A 253 20.76 -3.39 2.97
CA LEU A 253 19.88 -2.46 3.65
C LEU A 253 20.68 -1.71 4.71
N ASP A 254 20.60 -0.39 4.67
CA ASP A 254 21.21 0.48 5.66
C ASP A 254 20.24 0.69 6.83
N TRP A 255 19.03 1.14 6.52
CA TRP A 255 17.94 1.35 7.47
C TRP A 255 16.59 1.40 6.74
N TYR A 256 15.51 1.40 7.51
CA TYR A 256 14.16 1.61 7.03
C TYR A 256 13.38 2.55 7.95
N ASP A 257 12.37 3.21 7.41
CA ASP A 257 11.43 4.04 8.15
C ASP A 257 10.04 4.07 7.49
N GLN A 258 9.16 4.94 7.97
CA GLN A 258 7.89 5.22 7.33
C GLN A 258 7.79 6.70 6.95
N VAL A 259 7.47 6.97 5.69
CA VAL A 259 7.13 8.32 5.23
C VAL A 259 5.63 8.57 5.48
N SER A 260 5.30 9.10 6.66
CA SER A 260 3.89 9.38 7.04
C SER A 260 3.31 10.49 6.17
N LEU A 261 2.24 10.21 5.44
CA LEU A 261 1.60 11.11 4.48
C LEU A 261 0.79 12.24 5.17
N CYS A 262 0.57 12.15 6.48
CA CYS A 262 -0.12 13.15 7.30
C CYS A 262 0.74 13.52 8.51
N THR A 263 1.00 14.82 8.69
CA THR A 263 1.79 15.38 9.80
C THR A 263 0.99 16.44 10.52
#